data_AF-A0A194QLD7-F1
#
_entry.id   AF-A0A194QLD7-F1
#
_cell.length_a   1.000
_cell.length_b   1.000
_cell.length_c   1.000
_cell.angle_alpha   90.00
_cell.angle_beta   90.00
_cell.angle_gamma   90.00
#
_symmetry.space_group_name_H-M   'P 1'
#
loop_
_entity.id
_entity.type
_entity.pdbx_description
1 polymer ?
#
loop_
_entity_poly.entity_id
_entity_poly.type
_entity_poly.pdbx_seq_one_letter_code
_entity_poly.pdbx_strand_id
1 'polypeptide(L)'
;MWYDVLALATKRMKSVVILCLFVVLAMAVAGPAGQYTDRYDSINIDEIIGNRRLLIPYVHCLLDQGKCTPEGKELKSHIKEALENNCAKCTPPQRTRSRQVIGHLINHEPTFWNELCQKYDPTRKYTRKYEEELRTIAAMNTLTVACLLAAMAIATAMPSPSETYTDRFDNIDLDEIIGNRRLLVPYIHCVLDKGKCTPDGKELKSHIAEAIENDCAKCTEVQRKGTRKVLGHLINNEQEFWDELTARYDPEHKYSVKYENELRTSKSKMNTFLMVCLLALVAAVSADQYTDRYDNVDLDEILSNRRLLVPYLNCILEEGKCSPDGKELKSHIKEALENNCAHIKEALENNCGKCTETQKSGSRKVIGHLINNEKEYWGKLTAKYDPERKYVTKMKVLVCFLLALVIIAQARSNRKYTSRYDNIDLDDVLANRRLLVSYIKCLLDLGKCSSEGKELKSHINDALEDNCAQCTDVQKSGFRRVIGHLINHEKDYWGKLTAKYDPERKYVLKYERDLREISA
;
A
#
# COMPACT_ATOMS: atom_id res chain seq x y z
N MET A 1 44.52 59.01 -27.77
CA MET A 1 44.19 57.57 -27.53
C MET A 1 43.82 57.22 -26.09
N TRP A 2 44.19 58.00 -25.06
CA TRP A 2 43.74 57.71 -23.67
C TRP A 2 42.46 58.45 -23.25
N TYR A 3 42.07 59.52 -23.95
CA TYR A 3 40.83 60.26 -23.66
C TYR A 3 39.55 59.57 -24.19
N ASP A 4 39.63 58.80 -25.27
CA ASP A 4 38.45 58.19 -25.91
C ASP A 4 37.92 56.97 -25.16
N VAL A 5 38.79 56.26 -24.43
CA VAL A 5 38.41 55.07 -23.65
C VAL A 5 37.65 55.45 -22.36
N LEU A 6 38.01 56.59 -21.74
CA LEU A 6 37.30 57.09 -20.54
C LEU A 6 35.91 57.67 -20.88
N ALA A 7 35.74 58.26 -22.07
CA ALA A 7 34.47 58.82 -22.52
C ALA A 7 33.40 57.75 -22.81
N LEU A 8 33.82 56.55 -23.25
CA LEU A 8 32.90 55.44 -23.53
C LEU A 8 32.41 54.74 -22.25
N ALA A 9 33.24 54.68 -21.21
CA ALA A 9 32.90 54.08 -19.92
C ALA A 9 31.89 54.93 -19.12
N THR A 10 32.01 56.26 -19.17
CA THR A 10 31.10 57.18 -18.47
C THR A 10 29.71 57.27 -19.11
N LYS A 11 29.59 57.04 -20.41
CA LYS A 11 28.30 57.00 -21.14
C LYS A 11 27.49 55.73 -20.84
N ARG A 12 28.15 54.58 -20.70
CA ARG A 12 27.50 53.31 -20.33
C ARG A 12 27.02 53.28 -18.89
N MET A 13 27.76 53.86 -17.94
CA MET A 13 27.30 53.94 -16.53
C MET A 13 26.04 54.82 -16.37
N LYS A 14 25.93 55.94 -17.09
CA LYS A 14 24.74 56.80 -17.02
C LYS A 14 23.49 56.12 -17.60
N SER A 15 23.63 55.37 -18.70
CA SER A 15 22.52 54.61 -19.29
C SER A 15 22.07 53.42 -18.41
N VAL A 16 22.98 52.75 -17.71
CA VAL A 16 22.63 51.66 -16.79
C VAL A 16 21.94 52.20 -15.53
N VAL A 17 22.41 53.32 -14.97
CA VAL A 17 21.78 53.95 -13.80
C VAL A 17 20.37 54.47 -14.11
N ILE A 18 20.15 55.05 -15.30
CA ILE A 18 18.80 55.48 -15.74
C ILE A 18 17.87 54.28 -15.97
N LEU A 19 18.37 53.19 -16.57
CA LEU A 19 17.60 51.95 -16.75
C LEU A 19 17.23 51.32 -15.40
N CYS A 20 18.17 51.28 -14.44
CA CYS A 20 17.90 50.79 -13.09
C CYS A 20 16.91 51.68 -12.33
N LEU A 21 16.96 53.01 -12.50
CA LEU A 21 15.98 53.94 -11.94
C LEU A 21 14.58 53.73 -12.56
N PHE A 22 14.49 53.47 -13.87
CA PHE A 22 13.20 53.13 -14.51
C PHE A 22 12.66 51.76 -14.08
N VAL A 23 13.51 50.78 -13.81
CA VAL A 23 13.11 49.47 -13.28
C VAL A 23 12.65 49.58 -11.82
N VAL A 24 13.35 50.37 -10.99
CA VAL A 24 12.94 50.65 -9.61
C VAL A 24 11.65 51.48 -9.55
N LEU A 25 11.47 52.44 -10.47
CA LEU A 25 10.22 53.21 -10.60
C LEU A 25 9.07 52.35 -11.14
N ALA A 26 9.33 51.42 -12.07
CA ALA A 26 8.34 50.45 -12.55
C ALA A 26 7.93 49.44 -11.46
N MET A 27 8.86 49.05 -10.58
CA MET A 27 8.54 48.22 -9.40
C MET A 27 7.81 49.02 -8.30
N ALA A 28 8.01 50.34 -8.21
CA ALA A 28 7.29 51.20 -7.29
C ALA A 28 5.83 51.51 -7.72
N VAL A 29 5.47 51.30 -8.99
CA VAL A 29 4.11 51.49 -9.50
C VAL A 29 3.27 50.20 -9.44
N ALA A 30 3.89 49.04 -9.21
CA ALA A 30 3.19 47.77 -8.95
C ALA A 30 2.89 47.59 -7.46
N GLY A 31 2.09 48.49 -6.88
CA GLY A 31 1.46 48.24 -5.59
C GLY A 31 0.51 47.02 -5.68
N PRO A 32 0.35 46.21 -4.61
CA PRO A 32 -0.61 45.12 -4.62
C PRO A 32 -2.00 45.70 -4.92
N ALA A 33 -2.63 45.25 -6.01
CA ALA A 33 -4.04 45.51 -6.24
C ALA A 33 -4.79 45.08 -4.97
N GLY A 34 -5.49 46.02 -4.32
CA GLY A 34 -6.09 45.80 -3.00
C GLY A 34 -6.87 44.49 -2.94
N GLN A 35 -6.54 43.66 -1.96
CA GLN A 35 -7.28 42.43 -1.67
C GLN A 35 -8.70 42.78 -1.22
N TYR A 36 -9.63 41.84 -1.38
CA TYR A 36 -10.95 41.97 -0.75
C TYR A 36 -10.80 41.99 0.78
N THR A 37 -11.78 42.54 1.47
CA THR A 37 -11.75 42.59 2.94
C THR A 37 -11.60 41.18 3.53
N ASP A 38 -10.74 41.05 4.53
CA ASP A 38 -10.49 39.82 5.30
C ASP A 38 -11.41 39.70 6.52
N ARG A 39 -12.30 40.67 6.75
CA ARG A 39 -13.22 40.73 7.91
C ARG A 39 -14.03 39.44 8.11
N TYR A 40 -14.27 38.72 7.03
CA TYR A 40 -15.13 37.54 6.97
C TYR A 40 -14.36 36.24 6.74
N ASP A 41 -13.02 36.29 6.81
CA ASP A 41 -12.15 35.12 6.65
C ASP A 41 -12.21 34.16 7.84
N SER A 42 -12.98 34.45 8.89
CA SER A 42 -13.18 33.57 10.05
C SER A 42 -14.52 32.82 10.06
N ILE A 43 -15.38 33.03 9.05
CA ILE A 43 -16.70 32.36 8.98
C ILE A 43 -16.55 30.84 8.81
N ASN A 44 -17.34 30.08 9.56
CA ASN A 44 -17.42 28.63 9.43
C ASN A 44 -18.29 28.23 8.22
N ILE A 45 -17.63 28.01 7.08
CA ILE A 45 -18.30 27.62 5.84
C ILE A 45 -18.89 26.21 5.92
N ASP A 46 -18.22 25.28 6.61
CA ASP A 46 -18.66 23.88 6.72
C ASP A 46 -20.02 23.77 7.43
N GLU A 47 -20.27 24.62 8.43
CA GLU A 47 -21.58 24.71 9.09
C GLU A 47 -22.68 25.23 8.16
N ILE A 48 -22.35 26.23 7.33
CA ILE A 48 -23.30 26.84 6.39
C ILE A 48 -23.66 25.85 5.28
N ILE A 49 -22.67 25.20 4.65
CA ILE A 49 -22.94 24.22 3.58
C ILE A 49 -23.47 22.88 4.13
N GLY A 50 -23.14 22.54 5.38
CA GLY A 50 -23.66 21.36 6.06
C GLY A 50 -25.13 21.48 6.46
N ASN A 51 -25.65 22.72 6.57
CA ASN A 51 -27.03 22.98 6.94
C ASN A 51 -27.77 23.77 5.85
N ARG A 52 -28.61 23.06 5.09
CA ARG A 52 -29.41 23.65 3.99
C ARG A 52 -30.24 24.86 4.42
N ARG A 53 -30.72 24.92 5.67
CA ARG A 53 -31.47 26.08 6.19
C ARG A 53 -30.61 27.33 6.33
N LEU A 54 -29.32 27.18 6.61
CA LEU A 54 -28.36 28.28 6.66
C LEU A 54 -27.89 28.66 5.26
N LEU A 55 -27.71 27.69 4.35
CA LEU A 55 -27.27 27.93 2.97
C LEU A 55 -28.30 28.72 2.12
N ILE A 56 -29.58 28.35 2.19
CA ILE A 56 -30.64 28.92 1.32
C ILE A 56 -30.70 30.46 1.37
N PRO A 57 -30.69 31.13 2.54
CA PRO A 57 -30.66 32.58 2.61
C PRO A 57 -29.51 33.24 1.84
N TYR A 58 -28.30 32.65 1.87
CA TYR A 58 -27.15 33.16 1.10
C TYR A 58 -27.37 33.00 -0.40
N VAL A 59 -27.89 31.85 -0.84
CA VAL A 59 -28.20 31.61 -2.26
C VAL A 59 -29.30 32.56 -2.75
N HIS A 60 -30.39 32.72 -1.99
CA HIS A 60 -31.45 33.67 -2.34
C HIS A 60 -30.94 35.12 -2.36
N CYS A 61 -30.05 35.49 -1.44
CA CYS A 61 -29.37 36.79 -1.49
C CYS A 61 -28.62 36.95 -2.83
N LEU A 62 -27.80 35.97 -3.23
CA LEU A 62 -27.07 36.01 -4.50
C LEU A 62 -28.02 36.05 -5.70
N LEU A 63 -29.20 35.42 -5.62
CA LEU A 63 -30.20 35.42 -6.68
C LEU A 63 -31.14 36.64 -6.70
N ASP A 64 -30.99 37.61 -5.79
CA ASP A 64 -31.94 38.74 -5.61
C ASP A 64 -33.35 38.29 -5.17
N GLN A 65 -33.47 37.10 -4.58
CA GLN A 65 -34.75 36.51 -4.13
C GLN A 65 -34.98 36.65 -2.62
N GLY A 66 -34.04 37.24 -1.89
CA GLY A 66 -34.12 37.36 -0.42
C GLY A 66 -33.20 38.42 0.17
N LYS A 67 -33.31 38.61 1.49
CA LYS A 67 -32.45 39.54 2.23
C LYS A 67 -31.01 39.01 2.29
N CYS A 68 -30.05 39.92 2.20
CA CYS A 68 -28.63 39.60 2.35
C CYS A 68 -28.15 39.86 3.77
N THR A 69 -27.36 38.94 4.31
CA THR A 69 -26.52 39.23 5.48
C THR A 69 -25.36 40.16 5.07
N PRO A 70 -24.65 40.80 6.02
CA PRO A 70 -23.49 41.64 5.71
C PRO A 70 -22.43 40.93 4.85
N GLU A 71 -22.18 39.64 5.14
CA GLU A 71 -21.18 38.81 4.47
C GLU A 71 -21.69 38.36 3.09
N GLY A 72 -22.96 37.98 2.98
CA GLY A 72 -23.59 37.68 1.71
C GLY A 72 -23.62 38.88 0.76
N LYS A 73 -23.80 40.10 1.30
CA LYS A 73 -23.75 41.35 0.52
C LYS A 73 -22.37 41.61 -0.04
N GLU A 74 -21.33 41.39 0.76
CA GLU A 74 -19.93 41.51 0.33
C GLU A 74 -19.59 40.49 -0.77
N LEU A 75 -19.97 39.22 -0.57
CA LEU A 75 -19.77 38.19 -1.60
C LEU A 75 -20.49 38.56 -2.90
N LYS A 76 -21.74 39.01 -2.79
CA LYS A 76 -22.58 39.38 -3.94
C LYS A 76 -22.01 40.53 -4.75
N SER A 77 -21.38 41.52 -4.14
CA SER A 77 -20.77 42.65 -4.86
C SER A 77 -19.52 42.27 -5.64
N HIS A 78 -18.79 41.22 -5.21
CA HIS A 78 -17.50 40.84 -5.79
C HIS A 78 -17.53 39.58 -6.66
N ILE A 79 -18.60 38.78 -6.60
CA ILE A 79 -18.66 37.46 -7.27
C ILE A 79 -18.41 37.55 -8.79
N LYS A 80 -18.93 38.57 -9.48
CA LYS A 80 -18.74 38.73 -10.93
C LYS A 80 -17.28 39.03 -11.28
N GLU A 81 -16.68 40.01 -10.61
CA GLU A 81 -15.27 40.35 -10.79
C GLU A 81 -14.35 39.18 -10.43
N ALA A 82 -14.65 38.49 -9.33
CA ALA A 82 -13.90 37.31 -8.89
C ALA A 82 -13.95 36.16 -9.91
N LEU A 83 -15.09 35.95 -10.59
CA LEU A 83 -15.19 34.96 -11.66
C LEU A 83 -14.36 35.38 -12.89
N GLU A 84 -14.42 36.65 -13.29
CA GLU A 84 -13.69 37.17 -14.45
C GLU A 84 -12.16 37.15 -14.25
N ASN A 85 -11.69 37.42 -13.03
CA ASN A 85 -10.27 37.51 -12.71
C ASN A 85 -9.68 36.28 -11.99
N ASN A 86 -10.41 35.17 -11.94
CA ASN A 86 -10.00 33.96 -11.21
C ASN A 86 -9.63 34.23 -9.73
N CYS A 87 -10.44 35.05 -9.06
CA CYS A 87 -10.29 35.40 -7.65
C CYS A 87 -8.93 36.08 -7.35
N ALA A 88 -8.38 36.88 -8.27
CA ALA A 88 -7.03 37.46 -8.14
C ALA A 88 -6.83 38.25 -6.84
N LYS A 89 -7.88 38.95 -6.38
CA LYS A 89 -7.90 39.77 -5.15
C LYS A 89 -8.32 39.01 -3.89
N CYS A 90 -8.62 37.71 -4.00
CA CYS A 90 -9.09 36.91 -2.87
C CYS A 90 -7.93 36.49 -1.97
N THR A 91 -8.19 36.49 -0.66
CA THR A 91 -7.28 35.94 0.35
C THR A 91 -7.18 34.41 0.22
N PRO A 92 -6.13 33.76 0.77
CA PRO A 92 -6.02 32.30 0.75
C PRO A 92 -7.23 31.57 1.36
N PRO A 93 -7.78 31.98 2.53
CA PRO A 93 -9.00 31.39 3.06
C PRO A 93 -10.21 31.52 2.13
N GLN A 94 -10.40 32.70 1.51
CA GLN A 94 -11.51 32.94 0.57
C GLN A 94 -11.44 32.03 -0.64
N ARG A 95 -10.26 31.78 -1.20
CA ARG A 95 -10.08 30.87 -2.36
C ARG A 95 -10.48 29.45 -2.03
N THR A 96 -9.96 28.93 -0.92
CA THR A 96 -10.24 27.55 -0.47
C THR A 96 -11.73 27.37 -0.18
N ARG A 97 -12.31 28.29 0.58
CA ARG A 97 -13.72 28.26 0.96
C ARG A 97 -14.67 28.42 -0.23
N SER A 98 -14.34 29.31 -1.16
CA SER A 98 -15.13 29.46 -2.39
C SER A 98 -15.17 28.16 -3.18
N ARG A 99 -14.05 27.44 -3.27
CA ARG A 99 -14.02 26.11 -3.93
C ARG A 99 -14.88 25.07 -3.19
N GLN A 100 -14.91 25.07 -1.86
CA GLN A 100 -15.78 24.18 -1.08
C GLN A 100 -17.26 24.46 -1.35
N VAL A 101 -17.68 25.73 -1.31
CA VAL A 101 -19.06 26.14 -1.59
C VAL A 101 -19.47 25.81 -3.02
N ILE A 102 -18.63 26.15 -4.00
CA ILE A 102 -18.87 25.85 -5.42
C ILE A 102 -19.00 24.33 -5.62
N GLY A 103 -18.10 23.54 -5.04
CA GLY A 103 -18.15 22.08 -5.10
C GLY A 103 -19.43 21.53 -4.47
N HIS A 104 -19.87 22.06 -3.32
CA HIS A 104 -21.11 21.64 -2.70
C HIS A 104 -22.32 21.95 -3.61
N LEU A 105 -22.41 23.17 -4.15
CA LEU A 105 -23.51 23.58 -5.03
C LEU A 105 -23.58 22.75 -6.32
N ILE A 106 -22.44 22.47 -6.96
CA ILE A 106 -22.38 21.64 -8.18
C ILE A 106 -22.92 20.22 -7.93
N ASN A 107 -22.58 19.64 -6.77
CA ASN A 107 -22.81 18.21 -6.52
C ASN A 107 -24.11 17.93 -5.76
N HIS A 108 -24.55 18.82 -4.88
CA HIS A 108 -25.69 18.59 -3.97
C HIS A 108 -26.87 19.55 -4.22
N GLU A 109 -26.65 20.72 -4.84
CA GLU A 109 -27.70 21.72 -5.11
C GLU A 109 -27.71 22.16 -6.59
N PRO A 110 -27.87 21.23 -7.55
CA PRO A 110 -27.70 21.52 -8.98
C PRO A 110 -28.72 22.52 -9.52
N THR A 111 -29.90 22.61 -8.92
CA THR A 111 -30.93 23.60 -9.27
C THR A 111 -30.42 25.01 -9.00
N PHE A 112 -30.00 25.27 -7.76
CA PHE A 112 -29.42 26.56 -7.36
C PHE A 112 -28.13 26.87 -8.11
N TRP A 113 -27.29 25.87 -8.37
CA TRP A 113 -26.10 26.06 -9.19
C TRP A 113 -26.43 26.55 -10.61
N ASN A 114 -27.44 25.97 -11.26
CA ASN A 114 -27.86 26.39 -12.60
C ASN A 114 -28.45 27.81 -12.60
N GLU A 115 -29.26 28.18 -11.60
CA GLU A 115 -29.79 29.54 -11.46
C GLU A 115 -28.67 30.57 -11.26
N LEU A 116 -27.69 30.26 -10.41
CA LEU A 116 -26.51 31.10 -10.19
C LEU A 116 -25.66 31.24 -11.46
N CYS A 117 -25.45 30.14 -12.19
CA CYS A 117 -24.78 30.17 -13.50
C CYS A 117 -25.53 31.08 -14.48
N GLN A 118 -26.84 30.94 -14.58
CA GLN A 118 -27.65 31.76 -15.49
C GLN A 118 -27.52 33.26 -15.18
N LYS A 119 -27.41 33.62 -13.90
CA LYS A 119 -27.29 35.01 -13.46
C LYS A 119 -25.89 35.59 -13.65
N TYR A 120 -24.85 34.85 -13.29
CA TYR A 120 -23.48 35.37 -13.20
C TYR A 120 -22.58 34.96 -14.37
N ASP A 121 -22.89 33.87 -15.06
CA ASP A 121 -22.13 33.34 -16.20
C ASP A 121 -23.05 32.58 -17.20
N PRO A 122 -23.99 33.28 -17.87
CA PRO A 122 -24.96 32.65 -18.76
C PRO A 122 -24.32 31.93 -19.96
N THR A 123 -23.13 32.35 -20.38
CA THR A 123 -22.36 31.72 -21.47
C THR A 123 -21.51 30.54 -21.00
N ARG A 124 -21.52 30.24 -19.69
CA ARG A 124 -20.69 29.19 -19.05
C ARG A 124 -19.20 29.32 -19.33
N LYS A 125 -18.69 30.55 -19.49
CA LYS A 125 -17.28 30.79 -19.83
C LYS A 125 -16.34 30.47 -18.68
N TYR A 126 -16.77 30.70 -17.44
CA TYR A 126 -15.95 30.56 -16.23
C TYR A 126 -16.38 29.34 -15.40
N THR A 127 -17.68 29.10 -15.31
CA THR A 127 -18.30 28.03 -14.51
C THR A 127 -17.97 26.63 -15.03
N ARG A 128 -17.81 26.44 -16.35
CA ARG A 128 -17.42 25.13 -16.94
C ARG A 128 -16.13 24.57 -16.34
N LYS A 129 -15.13 25.42 -16.10
CA LYS A 129 -13.86 25.01 -15.46
C LYS A 129 -14.11 24.42 -14.07
N TYR A 130 -14.96 25.05 -13.27
CA TYR A 130 -15.29 24.56 -11.93
C TYR A 130 -16.17 23.31 -11.97
N GLU A 131 -17.09 23.20 -12.93
CA GLU A 131 -17.86 21.98 -13.16
C GLU A 131 -16.93 20.80 -13.50
N GLU A 132 -15.94 21.00 -14.38
CA GLU A 132 -14.97 19.95 -14.72
C GLU A 132 -14.03 19.62 -13.54
N GLU A 133 -13.58 20.62 -12.78
CA GLU A 133 -12.66 20.44 -11.65
C GLU A 133 -13.32 19.85 -10.40
N LEU A 134 -14.58 20.20 -10.11
CA LEU A 134 -15.22 19.95 -8.80
C LEU A 134 -16.45 19.04 -8.87
N ARG A 135 -16.96 18.69 -10.06
CA ARG A 135 -18.05 17.71 -10.16
C ARG A 135 -17.52 16.34 -9.74
N THR A 136 -17.95 15.90 -8.55
CA THR A 136 -17.73 14.53 -8.12
C THR A 136 -18.56 13.65 -9.03
N ILE A 137 -17.91 12.81 -9.84
CA ILE A 137 -18.60 11.84 -10.68
C ILE A 137 -19.36 10.92 -9.73
N ALA A 138 -20.67 11.14 -9.55
CA ALA A 138 -21.54 10.32 -8.72
C ALA A 138 -21.49 8.82 -9.10
N ALA A 139 -21.02 8.49 -10.32
CA ALA A 139 -20.79 7.11 -10.76
C ALA A 139 -19.58 6.42 -10.09
N MET A 140 -18.61 7.16 -9.53
CA MET A 140 -17.51 6.57 -8.78
C MET A 140 -17.97 6.14 -7.38
N ASN A 141 -18.97 6.83 -6.81
CA ASN A 141 -19.55 6.49 -5.51
C ASN A 141 -20.52 5.32 -5.60
N THR A 142 -21.29 5.16 -6.69
CA THR A 142 -22.15 3.96 -6.85
C THR A 142 -21.34 2.69 -7.08
N LEU A 143 -20.21 2.75 -7.80
CA LEU A 143 -19.35 1.58 -7.99
C LEU A 143 -18.53 1.27 -6.73
N THR A 144 -18.01 2.27 -6.00
CA THR A 144 -17.32 2.02 -4.72
C THR A 144 -18.27 1.62 -3.62
N VAL A 145 -19.47 2.18 -3.53
CA VAL A 145 -20.52 1.74 -2.59
C VAL A 145 -21.05 0.37 -3.00
N ALA A 146 -21.21 0.05 -4.28
CA ALA A 146 -21.55 -1.31 -4.72
C ALA A 146 -20.42 -2.30 -4.43
N CYS A 147 -19.14 -1.92 -4.61
CA CYS A 147 -17.99 -2.73 -4.22
C CYS A 147 -17.87 -2.87 -2.69
N LEU A 148 -18.19 -1.83 -1.92
CA LEU A 148 -18.20 -1.86 -0.45
C LEU A 148 -19.38 -2.66 0.08
N LEU A 149 -20.57 -2.55 -0.51
CA LEU A 149 -21.75 -3.34 -0.17
C LEU A 149 -21.61 -4.79 -0.63
N ALA A 150 -20.95 -5.05 -1.77
CA ALA A 150 -20.59 -6.41 -2.18
C ALA A 150 -19.50 -6.99 -1.27
N ALA A 151 -18.48 -6.21 -0.89
CA ALA A 151 -17.47 -6.63 0.07
C ALA A 151 -18.06 -6.84 1.48
N MET A 152 -19.02 -6.01 1.88
CA MET A 152 -19.74 -6.14 3.15
C MET A 152 -20.73 -7.31 3.12
N ALA A 153 -21.41 -7.55 1.99
CA ALA A 153 -22.25 -8.73 1.77
C ALA A 153 -21.42 -10.02 1.76
N ILE A 154 -20.20 -10.01 1.19
CA ILE A 154 -19.24 -11.11 1.25
C ILE A 154 -18.71 -11.29 2.68
N ALA A 155 -18.48 -10.20 3.43
CA ALA A 155 -18.06 -10.25 4.83
C ALA A 155 -19.17 -10.74 5.77
N THR A 156 -20.45 -10.46 5.48
CA THR A 156 -21.61 -10.98 6.22
C THR A 156 -22.08 -12.36 5.73
N ALA A 157 -21.67 -12.76 4.53
CA ALA A 157 -21.85 -14.12 4.01
C ALA A 157 -20.71 -15.07 4.43
N MET A 158 -19.69 -14.56 5.16
CA MET A 158 -18.79 -15.44 5.89
C MET A 158 -19.57 -16.08 7.03
N PRO A 159 -19.58 -17.42 7.12
CA PRO A 159 -20.18 -18.08 8.27
C PRO A 159 -19.52 -17.54 9.55
N SER A 160 -20.36 -17.21 10.53
CA SER A 160 -20.04 -17.10 11.96
C SER A 160 -19.01 -18.16 12.36
N PRO A 161 -18.13 -17.92 13.36
CA PRO A 161 -16.95 -18.73 13.63
C PRO A 161 -17.29 -20.21 13.53
N SER A 162 -16.86 -20.84 12.43
CA SER A 162 -16.95 -22.28 12.32
C SER A 162 -16.12 -22.82 13.46
N GLU A 163 -16.73 -23.66 14.30
CA GLU A 163 -16.03 -24.49 15.27
C GLU A 163 -14.78 -25.05 14.58
N THR A 164 -13.61 -24.59 15.03
CA THR A 164 -12.36 -25.15 14.54
C THR A 164 -12.30 -26.62 14.94
N TYR A 165 -11.54 -27.43 14.21
CA TYR A 165 -11.23 -28.77 14.70
C TYR A 165 -10.58 -28.69 16.09
N THR A 166 -10.68 -29.76 16.87
CA THR A 166 -10.11 -29.77 18.22
C THR A 166 -8.62 -29.46 18.18
N ASP A 167 -8.19 -28.55 19.06
CA ASP A 167 -6.80 -28.16 19.27
C ASP A 167 -6.05 -29.15 20.20
N ARG A 168 -6.73 -30.20 20.68
CA ARG A 168 -6.20 -31.18 21.65
C ARG A 168 -4.89 -31.82 21.17
N PHE A 169 -4.71 -31.91 19.86
CA PHE A 169 -3.60 -32.58 19.20
C PHE A 169 -2.60 -31.63 18.52
N ASP A 170 -2.73 -30.32 18.72
CA ASP A 170 -1.84 -29.33 18.08
C ASP A 170 -0.40 -29.40 18.59
N ASN A 171 -0.16 -30.02 19.74
CA ASN A 171 1.16 -30.14 20.37
C ASN A 171 1.93 -31.43 19.99
N ILE A 172 1.53 -32.13 18.92
CA ILE A 172 2.24 -33.32 18.46
C ILE A 172 3.54 -32.92 17.75
N ASP A 173 4.65 -33.60 18.08
CA ASP A 173 5.92 -33.40 17.39
C ASP A 173 5.91 -34.06 16.00
N LEU A 174 5.62 -33.24 14.98
CA LEU A 174 5.59 -33.70 13.60
C LEU A 174 6.97 -34.02 13.05
N ASP A 175 8.05 -33.41 13.57
CA ASP A 175 9.43 -33.69 13.12
C ASP A 175 9.86 -35.10 13.51
N GLU A 176 9.52 -35.53 14.73
CA GLU A 176 9.80 -36.89 15.19
C GLU A 176 9.06 -37.91 14.32
N ILE A 177 7.79 -37.65 14.01
CA ILE A 177 6.94 -38.56 13.22
C ILE A 177 7.43 -38.65 11.78
N ILE A 178 7.61 -37.52 11.07
CA ILE A 178 8.04 -37.54 9.66
C ILE A 178 9.53 -37.89 9.51
N GLY A 179 10.35 -37.62 10.52
CA GLY A 179 11.76 -37.99 10.55
C GLY A 179 11.99 -39.50 10.76
N ASN A 180 10.99 -40.22 11.28
CA ASN A 180 11.07 -41.65 11.53
C ASN A 180 9.98 -42.41 10.78
N ARG A 181 10.36 -43.05 9.66
CA ARG A 181 9.45 -43.84 8.83
C ARG A 181 8.65 -44.91 9.59
N ARG A 182 9.20 -45.47 10.68
CA ARG A 182 8.47 -46.44 11.53
C ARG A 182 7.30 -45.82 12.29
N LEU A 183 7.35 -44.53 12.58
CA LEU A 183 6.27 -43.77 13.21
C LEU A 183 5.29 -43.24 12.17
N LEU A 184 5.78 -42.74 11.03
CA LEU A 184 4.96 -42.19 9.95
C LEU A 184 4.04 -43.24 9.29
N VAL A 185 4.56 -44.41 8.96
CA VAL A 185 3.83 -45.46 8.22
C VAL A 185 2.51 -45.86 8.92
N PRO A 186 2.48 -46.15 10.24
CA PRO A 186 1.22 -46.40 10.95
C PRO A 186 0.13 -45.32 10.77
N TYR A 187 0.49 -44.03 10.72
CA TYR A 187 -0.46 -42.94 10.46
C TYR A 187 -1.01 -42.99 9.04
N ILE A 188 -0.14 -43.21 8.04
CA ILE A 188 -0.56 -43.34 6.64
C ILE A 188 -1.48 -44.55 6.48
N HIS A 189 -1.13 -45.70 7.06
CA HIS A 189 -1.98 -46.89 7.03
C HIS A 189 -3.31 -46.68 7.76
N CYS A 190 -3.34 -45.97 8.88
CA CYS A 190 -4.58 -45.58 9.54
C CYS A 190 -5.48 -44.78 8.59
N VAL A 191 -4.94 -43.73 7.98
CA VAL A 191 -5.65 -42.84 7.05
C VAL A 191 -6.09 -43.59 5.80
N LEU A 192 -5.36 -44.62 5.35
CA LEU A 192 -5.71 -45.49 4.22
C LEU A 192 -6.60 -46.70 4.56
N ASP A 193 -7.10 -46.81 5.80
CA ASP A 193 -7.88 -47.98 6.28
C ASP A 193 -7.11 -49.32 6.22
N LYS A 194 -5.77 -49.27 6.12
CA LYS A 194 -4.88 -50.44 6.07
C LYS A 194 -4.32 -50.85 7.44
N GLY A 195 -4.59 -50.09 8.51
CA GLY A 195 -4.00 -50.31 9.82
C GLY A 195 -4.78 -49.70 10.99
N LYS A 196 -4.30 -49.93 12.21
CA LYS A 196 -4.88 -49.36 13.43
C LYS A 196 -4.57 -47.87 13.53
N CYS A 197 -5.52 -47.11 14.08
CA CYS A 197 -5.36 -45.68 14.33
C CYS A 197 -5.04 -45.40 15.80
N THR A 198 -4.11 -44.48 16.02
CA THR A 198 -3.97 -43.77 17.29
C THR A 198 -5.14 -42.78 17.47
N PRO A 199 -5.40 -42.26 18.68
CA PRO A 199 -6.50 -41.33 18.92
C PRO A 199 -6.44 -40.05 18.05
N ASP A 200 -5.25 -39.52 17.83
CA ASP A 200 -4.95 -38.38 16.97
C ASP A 200 -5.01 -38.72 15.48
N GLY A 201 -4.49 -39.87 15.06
CA GLY A 201 -4.63 -40.36 13.69
C GLY A 201 -6.09 -40.60 13.29
N LYS A 202 -6.93 -41.02 14.26
CA LYS A 202 -8.38 -41.18 14.06
C LYS A 202 -9.08 -39.83 13.85
N GLU A 203 -8.68 -38.81 14.59
CA GLU A 203 -9.18 -37.44 14.44
C GLU A 203 -8.82 -36.87 13.06
N LEU A 204 -7.56 -37.01 12.65
CA LEU A 204 -7.11 -36.59 11.32
C LEU A 204 -7.94 -37.30 10.23
N LYS A 205 -8.08 -38.62 10.36
CA LYS A 205 -8.83 -39.43 9.39
C LYS A 205 -10.30 -39.05 9.27
N SER A 206 -10.97 -38.64 10.36
CA SER A 206 -12.37 -38.22 10.30
C SER A 206 -12.58 -36.87 9.60
N HIS A 207 -11.54 -36.03 9.52
CA HIS A 207 -11.65 -34.68 8.98
C HIS A 207 -10.91 -34.44 7.66
N ILE A 208 -9.98 -35.31 7.27
CA ILE A 208 -9.11 -35.09 6.10
C ILE A 208 -9.87 -34.85 4.79
N ALA A 209 -10.99 -35.54 4.55
CA ALA A 209 -11.78 -35.35 3.32
C ALA A 209 -12.45 -33.96 3.27
N GLU A 210 -13.11 -33.56 4.36
CA GLU A 210 -13.74 -32.23 4.49
C GLU A 210 -12.69 -31.11 4.47
N ALA A 211 -11.55 -31.34 5.12
CA ALA A 211 -10.46 -30.38 5.20
C ALA A 211 -9.83 -30.14 3.82
N ILE A 212 -9.68 -31.16 2.98
CA ILE A 212 -9.19 -31.00 1.61
C ILE A 212 -10.20 -30.22 0.75
N GLU A 213 -11.49 -30.57 0.83
CA GLU A 213 -12.54 -29.92 0.04
C GLU A 213 -12.70 -28.42 0.36
N ASN A 214 -12.52 -28.05 1.63
CA ASN A 214 -12.67 -26.67 2.11
C ASN A 214 -11.35 -25.94 2.37
N ASP A 215 -10.22 -26.39 1.80
CA ASP A 215 -8.88 -25.79 1.97
C ASP A 215 -8.52 -25.52 3.45
N CYS A 216 -8.83 -26.48 4.33
CA CYS A 216 -8.56 -26.44 5.76
C CYS A 216 -9.22 -25.22 6.46
N ALA A 217 -10.43 -24.83 6.04
CA ALA A 217 -11.14 -23.67 6.60
C ALA A 217 -11.31 -23.74 8.13
N LYS A 218 -11.60 -24.93 8.68
CA LYS A 218 -11.78 -25.20 10.12
C LYS A 218 -10.49 -25.53 10.87
N CYS A 219 -9.35 -25.55 10.19
CA CYS A 219 -8.08 -25.90 10.83
C CYS A 219 -7.53 -24.75 11.66
N THR A 220 -6.88 -25.08 12.77
CA THR A 220 -6.05 -24.13 13.51
C THR A 220 -4.81 -23.75 12.69
N GLU A 221 -4.15 -22.65 13.06
CA GLU A 221 -2.93 -22.24 12.35
C GLU A 221 -1.79 -23.25 12.51
N VAL A 222 -1.73 -23.92 13.68
CA VAL A 222 -0.78 -25.01 13.95
C VAL A 222 -1.07 -26.20 13.02
N GLN A 223 -2.34 -26.58 12.87
CA GLN A 223 -2.75 -27.66 11.97
C GLN A 223 -2.42 -27.34 10.50
N ARG A 224 -2.56 -26.08 10.06
CA ARG A 224 -2.20 -25.67 8.68
C ARG A 224 -0.69 -25.75 8.43
N LYS A 225 0.12 -25.20 9.34
CA LYS A 225 1.58 -25.26 9.25
C LYS A 225 2.06 -26.72 9.28
N GLY A 226 1.51 -27.52 10.19
CA GLY A 226 1.80 -28.95 10.30
C GLY A 226 1.43 -29.74 9.04
N THR A 227 0.24 -29.49 8.48
CA THR A 227 -0.22 -30.13 7.25
C THR A 227 0.75 -29.86 6.09
N ARG A 228 1.13 -28.59 5.85
CA ARG A 228 2.10 -28.26 4.79
C ARG A 228 3.43 -29.00 4.95
N LYS A 229 3.90 -29.13 6.19
CA LYS A 229 5.15 -29.83 6.50
C LYS A 229 5.09 -31.32 6.16
N VAL A 230 4.01 -31.99 6.57
CA VAL A 230 3.78 -33.41 6.28
C VAL A 230 3.61 -33.62 4.77
N LEU A 231 2.80 -32.80 4.09
CA LEU A 231 2.63 -32.86 2.63
C LEU A 231 3.97 -32.69 1.90
N GLY A 232 4.77 -31.71 2.29
CA GLY A 232 6.09 -31.48 1.72
C GLY A 232 7.03 -32.68 1.92
N HIS A 233 6.99 -33.34 3.08
CA HIS A 233 7.77 -34.56 3.28
C HIS A 233 7.30 -35.71 2.38
N LEU A 234 5.99 -35.94 2.30
CA LEU A 234 5.39 -37.00 1.48
C LEU A 234 5.72 -36.84 0.00
N ILE A 235 5.51 -35.64 -0.56
CA ILE A 235 5.77 -35.31 -1.97
C ILE A 235 7.25 -35.52 -2.35
N ASN A 236 8.17 -35.21 -1.43
CA ASN A 236 9.60 -35.20 -1.74
C ASN A 236 10.33 -36.50 -1.40
N ASN A 237 9.82 -37.28 -0.45
CA ASN A 237 10.55 -38.43 0.11
C ASN A 237 9.74 -39.74 0.11
N GLU A 238 8.41 -39.70 -0.01
CA GLU A 238 7.53 -40.88 0.09
C GLU A 238 6.50 -40.90 -1.06
N GLN A 239 6.99 -40.86 -2.31
CA GLN A 239 6.15 -40.76 -3.52
C GLN A 239 5.10 -41.88 -3.63
N GLU A 240 5.45 -43.12 -3.26
CA GLU A 240 4.52 -44.25 -3.30
C GLU A 240 3.30 -44.01 -2.39
N PHE A 241 3.52 -43.51 -1.16
CA PHE A 241 2.42 -43.18 -0.26
C PHE A 241 1.65 -41.92 -0.70
N TRP A 242 2.32 -40.96 -1.33
CA TRP A 242 1.66 -39.78 -1.90
C TRP A 242 0.66 -40.18 -2.99
N ASP A 243 1.06 -41.09 -3.88
CA ASP A 243 0.20 -41.56 -4.98
C ASP A 243 -1.02 -42.33 -4.43
N GLU A 244 -0.83 -43.19 -3.42
CA GLU A 244 -1.92 -43.90 -2.76
C GLU A 244 -2.92 -42.96 -2.05
N LEU A 245 -2.42 -41.95 -1.34
CA LEU A 245 -3.26 -40.96 -0.65
C LEU A 245 -4.04 -40.10 -1.64
N THR A 246 -3.41 -39.70 -2.74
CA THR A 246 -4.05 -38.91 -3.80
C THR A 246 -5.13 -39.73 -4.51
N ALA A 247 -4.86 -40.99 -4.84
CA ALA A 247 -5.86 -41.88 -5.42
C ALA A 247 -7.10 -42.07 -4.51
N ARG A 248 -6.91 -41.99 -3.19
CA ARG A 248 -8.00 -42.13 -2.23
C ARG A 248 -8.81 -40.84 -2.04
N TYR A 249 -8.15 -39.70 -1.89
CA TYR A 249 -8.79 -38.45 -1.44
C TYR A 249 -8.95 -37.39 -2.53
N ASP A 250 -8.17 -37.47 -3.60
CA ASP A 250 -8.20 -36.55 -4.73
C ASP A 250 -7.91 -37.26 -6.07
N PRO A 251 -8.76 -38.21 -6.50
CA PRO A 251 -8.53 -39.00 -7.71
C PRO A 251 -8.56 -38.16 -9.00
N GLU A 252 -9.18 -36.98 -8.96
CA GLU A 252 -9.23 -36.03 -10.08
C GLU A 252 -8.05 -35.05 -10.09
N HIS A 253 -7.13 -35.13 -9.12
CA HIS A 253 -5.99 -34.23 -8.96
C HIS A 253 -6.38 -32.75 -8.89
N LYS A 254 -7.55 -32.44 -8.31
CA LYS A 254 -8.08 -31.08 -8.18
C LYS A 254 -7.30 -30.24 -7.16
N TYR A 255 -6.75 -30.89 -6.14
CA TYR A 255 -6.07 -30.25 -5.01
C TYR A 255 -4.58 -30.62 -4.93
N SER A 256 -4.19 -31.85 -5.29
CA SER A 256 -2.83 -32.37 -5.16
C SER A 256 -1.82 -31.57 -6.00
N VAL A 257 -2.22 -31.14 -7.21
CA VAL A 257 -1.38 -30.36 -8.15
C VAL A 257 -0.90 -29.04 -7.55
N LYS A 258 -1.75 -28.36 -6.77
CA LYS A 258 -1.38 -27.12 -6.07
C LYS A 258 -0.21 -27.39 -5.12
N TYR A 259 -0.34 -28.41 -4.27
CA TYR A 259 0.66 -28.75 -3.26
C TYR A 259 1.94 -29.33 -3.87
N GLU A 260 1.84 -30.12 -4.94
CA GLU A 260 3.00 -30.61 -5.68
C GLU A 260 3.82 -29.47 -6.28
N ASN A 261 3.18 -28.47 -6.88
CA ASN A 261 3.88 -27.31 -7.42
C ASN A 261 4.49 -26.43 -6.32
N GLU A 262 3.80 -26.26 -5.19
CA GLU A 262 4.26 -25.42 -4.08
C GLU A 262 5.41 -26.06 -3.28
N LEU A 263 5.40 -27.38 -3.10
CA LEU A 263 6.26 -28.06 -2.10
C LEU A 263 7.33 -28.98 -2.70
N ARG A 264 7.32 -29.28 -4.00
CA ARG A 264 8.31 -30.18 -4.63
C ARG A 264 9.68 -29.52 -4.75
N THR A 265 10.67 -30.12 -4.10
CA THR A 265 12.09 -29.74 -4.17
C THR A 265 12.75 -30.45 -5.36
N SER A 266 13.34 -29.68 -6.28
CA SER A 266 14.00 -30.21 -7.50
C SER A 266 15.31 -30.92 -7.15
N LYS A 267 15.24 -32.20 -6.75
CA LYS A 267 16.40 -33.00 -6.34
C LYS A 267 17.23 -33.61 -7.49
N SER A 268 16.84 -33.43 -8.76
CA SER A 268 17.43 -34.18 -9.89
C SER A 268 18.27 -33.38 -10.89
N LYS A 269 18.63 -32.12 -10.59
CA LYS A 269 19.35 -31.26 -11.58
C LYS A 269 20.69 -30.71 -11.11
N MET A 270 21.32 -31.26 -10.07
CA MET A 270 22.56 -30.67 -9.54
C MET A 270 23.84 -31.15 -10.25
N ASN A 271 23.88 -32.37 -10.78
CA ASN A 271 25.11 -32.91 -11.41
C ASN A 271 25.23 -32.66 -12.93
N THR A 272 24.15 -32.28 -13.61
CA THR A 272 24.17 -31.92 -15.05
C THR A 272 24.34 -30.40 -15.25
N PHE A 273 24.04 -29.62 -14.21
CA PHE A 273 24.05 -28.16 -14.22
C PHE A 273 25.46 -27.57 -14.34
N LEU A 274 26.48 -28.18 -13.72
CA LEU A 274 27.84 -27.66 -13.72
C LEU A 274 28.47 -27.66 -15.14
N MET A 275 28.18 -28.68 -15.95
CA MET A 275 28.69 -28.82 -17.33
C MET A 275 27.93 -27.89 -18.30
N VAL A 276 26.62 -27.72 -18.09
CA VAL A 276 25.79 -26.79 -18.86
C VAL A 276 26.12 -25.34 -18.50
N CYS A 277 26.45 -25.03 -17.24
CA CYS A 277 26.90 -23.69 -16.82
C CYS A 277 28.23 -23.28 -17.44
N LEU A 278 29.15 -24.22 -17.67
CA LEU A 278 30.45 -23.94 -18.31
C LEU A 278 30.31 -23.68 -19.81
N LEU A 279 29.41 -24.38 -20.51
CA LEU A 279 29.05 -24.11 -21.90
C LEU A 279 28.15 -22.85 -22.04
N ALA A 280 27.28 -22.61 -21.06
CA ALA A 280 26.45 -21.40 -21.00
C ALA A 280 27.27 -20.15 -20.65
N LEU A 281 28.40 -20.25 -19.93
CA LEU A 281 29.31 -19.12 -19.72
C LEU A 281 30.00 -18.66 -21.00
N VAL A 282 30.26 -19.59 -21.94
CA VAL A 282 30.79 -19.25 -23.27
C VAL A 282 29.70 -18.68 -24.19
N ALA A 283 28.44 -19.08 -24.00
CA ALA A 283 27.28 -18.55 -24.74
C ALA A 283 26.64 -17.29 -24.11
N ALA A 284 26.86 -17.02 -22.82
CA ALA A 284 26.32 -15.86 -22.09
C ALA A 284 27.11 -14.56 -22.32
N VAL A 285 28.15 -14.61 -23.16
CA VAL A 285 28.73 -13.40 -23.75
C VAL A 285 27.83 -12.80 -24.84
N SER A 286 26.67 -13.42 -25.14
CA SER A 286 25.63 -12.81 -25.97
C SER A 286 24.21 -13.15 -25.47
N ALA A 287 23.71 -12.38 -24.50
CA ALA A 287 22.28 -12.15 -24.29
C ALA A 287 22.11 -10.72 -23.75
N ASP A 288 21.64 -9.83 -24.61
CA ASP A 288 21.78 -8.37 -24.52
C ASP A 288 21.09 -7.74 -23.29
N GLN A 289 21.91 -7.13 -22.42
CA GLN A 289 21.48 -6.08 -21.50
C GLN A 289 21.08 -4.85 -22.32
N TYR A 290 20.05 -4.09 -21.91
CA TYR A 290 19.76 -2.81 -22.57
C TYR A 290 20.98 -1.90 -22.48
N THR A 291 21.27 -1.17 -23.56
CA THR A 291 22.48 -0.34 -23.67
C THR A 291 22.60 0.60 -22.46
N ASP A 292 23.74 0.57 -21.77
CA ASP A 292 24.09 1.43 -20.62
C ASP A 292 24.65 2.80 -21.06
N ARG A 293 24.72 3.04 -22.38
CA ARG A 293 25.21 4.29 -23.00
C ARG A 293 24.60 5.55 -22.39
N TYR A 294 23.35 5.49 -21.94
CA TYR A 294 22.58 6.63 -21.45
C TYR A 294 22.45 6.69 -19.92
N ASP A 295 23.13 5.83 -19.18
CA ASP A 295 23.04 5.79 -17.71
C ASP A 295 23.71 7.00 -17.05
N ASN A 296 24.62 7.68 -17.76
CA ASN A 296 25.33 8.89 -17.29
C ASN A 296 24.69 10.20 -17.78
N VAL A 297 23.47 10.17 -18.32
CA VAL A 297 22.76 11.38 -18.75
C VAL A 297 22.25 12.14 -17.53
N ASP A 298 22.64 13.41 -17.39
CA ASP A 298 22.13 14.29 -16.33
C ASP A 298 20.69 14.74 -16.66
N LEU A 299 19.72 13.95 -16.17
CA LEU A 299 18.30 14.24 -16.34
C LEU A 299 17.87 15.49 -15.57
N ASP A 300 18.54 15.85 -14.47
CA ASP A 300 18.13 16.98 -13.66
C ASP A 300 18.50 18.30 -14.38
N GLU A 301 19.62 18.35 -15.11
CA GLU A 301 19.96 19.47 -16.01
C GLU A 301 18.95 19.60 -17.18
N ILE A 302 18.61 18.47 -17.83
CA ILE A 302 17.70 18.48 -18.98
C ILE A 302 16.28 18.90 -18.56
N LEU A 303 15.77 18.36 -17.44
CA LEU A 303 14.42 18.64 -16.95
C LEU A 303 14.30 20.05 -16.34
N SER A 304 15.37 20.60 -15.77
CA SER A 304 15.37 21.98 -15.26
C SER A 304 15.53 23.03 -16.36
N ASN A 305 16.08 22.65 -17.53
CA ASN A 305 16.30 23.57 -18.64
C ASN A 305 15.33 23.32 -19.81
N ARG A 306 14.29 24.15 -19.89
CA ARG A 306 13.27 24.07 -20.95
C ARG A 306 13.85 24.16 -22.37
N ARG A 307 14.99 24.82 -22.57
CA ARG A 307 15.65 24.89 -23.90
C ARG A 307 16.23 23.55 -24.34
N LEU A 308 16.60 22.68 -23.39
CA LEU A 308 17.08 21.33 -23.66
C LEU A 308 15.90 20.36 -23.81
N LEU A 309 14.88 20.47 -22.96
CA LEU A 309 13.72 19.56 -22.96
C LEU A 309 12.80 19.72 -24.18
N VAL A 310 12.44 20.95 -24.55
CA VAL A 310 11.44 21.23 -25.60
C VAL A 310 11.81 20.65 -26.98
N PRO A 311 13.08 20.71 -27.45
CA PRO A 311 13.47 20.03 -28.69
C PRO A 311 13.18 18.53 -28.71
N TYR A 312 13.40 17.82 -27.60
CA TYR A 312 13.07 16.39 -27.49
C TYR A 312 11.56 16.16 -27.55
N LEU A 313 10.77 16.97 -26.85
CA LEU A 313 9.31 16.86 -26.87
C LEU A 313 8.72 17.16 -28.25
N ASN A 314 9.19 18.22 -28.91
CA ASN A 314 8.77 18.57 -30.26
C ASN A 314 9.19 17.50 -31.27
N CYS A 315 10.36 16.87 -31.10
CA CYS A 315 10.78 15.74 -31.92
C CYS A 315 9.82 14.55 -31.79
N ILE A 316 9.47 14.17 -30.56
CA ILE A 316 8.52 13.07 -30.28
C ILE A 316 7.13 13.41 -30.88
N LEU A 317 6.67 14.65 -30.70
CA LEU A 317 5.39 15.12 -31.22
C LEU A 317 5.37 15.36 -32.74
N GLU A 318 6.51 15.30 -33.43
CA GLU A 318 6.65 15.64 -34.87
C GLU A 318 6.44 17.12 -35.20
N GLU A 319 6.60 17.99 -34.21
CA GLU A 319 6.42 19.44 -34.33
C GLU A 319 7.75 20.20 -34.56
N GLY A 320 8.89 19.50 -34.63
CA GLY A 320 10.21 20.14 -34.77
C GLY A 320 11.34 19.23 -35.24
N LYS A 321 12.55 19.80 -35.33
CA LYS A 321 13.77 19.07 -35.72
C LYS A 321 14.18 18.11 -34.60
N CYS A 322 14.59 16.90 -34.96
CA CYS A 322 15.10 15.90 -34.03
C CYS A 322 16.63 15.89 -34.00
N SER A 323 17.20 15.89 -32.79
CA SER A 323 18.59 15.46 -32.55
C SER A 323 18.75 13.97 -32.87
N PRO A 324 19.98 13.46 -33.10
CA PRO A 324 20.23 12.02 -33.26
C PRO A 324 19.63 11.18 -32.13
N ASP A 325 19.87 11.57 -30.88
CA ASP A 325 19.35 10.89 -29.68
C ASP A 325 17.83 10.98 -29.59
N GLY A 326 17.24 12.11 -30.00
CA GLY A 326 15.80 12.28 -30.08
C GLY A 326 15.14 11.36 -31.12
N LYS A 327 15.83 11.07 -32.23
CA LYS A 327 15.35 10.10 -33.23
C LYS A 327 15.37 8.68 -32.69
N GLU A 328 16.42 8.31 -31.97
CA GLU A 328 16.56 6.99 -31.34
C GLU A 328 15.49 6.78 -30.26
N LEU A 329 15.29 7.78 -29.38
CA LEU A 329 14.21 7.75 -28.39
C LEU A 329 12.83 7.62 -29.04
N LYS A 330 12.59 8.36 -30.13
CA LYS A 330 11.33 8.31 -30.87
C LYS A 330 11.10 6.95 -31.53
N SER A 331 12.14 6.29 -32.07
CA SER A 331 12.00 4.94 -32.63
C SER A 331 11.62 3.91 -31.58
N HIS A 332 12.20 3.98 -30.38
CA HIS A 332 11.85 3.05 -29.30
C HIS A 332 10.42 3.26 -28.79
N ILE A 333 9.93 4.51 -28.72
CA ILE A 333 8.53 4.80 -28.37
C ILE A 333 7.59 4.21 -29.43
N LYS A 334 7.90 4.39 -30.72
CA LYS A 334 7.10 3.86 -31.83
C LYS A 334 7.06 2.33 -31.81
N GLU A 335 8.20 1.68 -31.70
CA GLU A 335 8.32 0.22 -31.60
C GLU A 335 7.55 -0.35 -30.41
N ALA A 336 7.65 0.31 -29.24
CA ALA A 336 6.90 -0.09 -28.06
C ALA A 336 5.39 -0.04 -28.29
N LEU A 337 4.89 0.98 -28.98
CA LEU A 337 3.45 1.13 -29.26
C LEU A 337 2.94 0.18 -30.34
N GLU A 338 3.72 -0.03 -31.41
CA GLU A 338 3.38 -0.94 -32.52
C GLU A 338 3.32 -2.39 -32.05
N ASN A 339 4.20 -2.77 -31.11
CA ASN A 339 4.17 -4.08 -30.46
C ASN A 339 3.17 -4.16 -29.30
N ASN A 340 2.19 -3.25 -29.24
CA ASN A 340 1.14 -3.23 -28.20
C ASN A 340 1.71 -3.21 -26.78
N CYS A 341 2.83 -2.51 -26.60
CA CYS A 341 3.63 -2.48 -25.38
C CYS A 341 4.14 -3.86 -24.93
N ALA A 342 4.32 -4.86 -25.80
CA ALA A 342 4.73 -6.21 -25.40
C ALA A 342 6.05 -6.24 -24.59
N HIS A 343 7.07 -5.49 -25.03
CA HIS A 343 8.32 -5.36 -24.27
C HIS A 343 8.17 -4.53 -22.98
N ILE A 344 7.27 -3.55 -22.97
CA ILE A 344 6.93 -2.79 -21.76
C ILE A 344 6.11 -3.65 -20.79
N LYS A 345 5.29 -4.57 -21.29
CA LYS A 345 4.50 -5.53 -20.51
C LYS A 345 5.42 -6.56 -19.88
N GLU A 346 6.36 -7.15 -20.64
CA GLU A 346 7.42 -8.01 -20.11
C GLU A 346 8.29 -7.25 -19.08
N ALA A 347 8.61 -5.98 -19.33
CA ALA A 347 9.32 -5.15 -18.36
C ALA A 347 8.46 -4.82 -17.12
N LEU A 348 7.16 -4.55 -17.23
CA LEU A 348 6.33 -4.26 -16.08
C LEU A 348 6.01 -5.52 -15.25
N GLU A 349 5.81 -6.66 -15.91
CA GLU A 349 5.59 -7.97 -15.28
C GLU A 349 6.85 -8.48 -14.58
N ASN A 350 8.04 -8.20 -15.13
CA ASN A 350 9.33 -8.57 -14.54
C ASN A 350 10.05 -7.42 -13.82
N ASN A 351 9.35 -6.34 -13.48
CA ASN A 351 9.89 -5.15 -12.79
C ASN A 351 11.18 -4.55 -13.44
N CYS A 352 11.24 -4.61 -14.77
CA CYS A 352 12.30 -4.15 -15.65
C CYS A 352 13.61 -4.86 -15.29
N GLY A 353 13.57 -6.19 -15.16
CA GLY A 353 14.71 -7.01 -14.72
C GLY A 353 15.95 -6.92 -15.62
N LYS A 354 15.83 -6.40 -16.85
CA LYS A 354 16.92 -6.13 -17.80
C LYS A 354 17.43 -4.67 -17.78
N CYS A 355 16.82 -3.82 -16.96
CA CYS A 355 17.09 -2.37 -16.90
C CYS A 355 17.93 -2.04 -15.67
N THR A 356 18.81 -1.04 -15.76
CA THR A 356 19.55 -0.55 -14.59
C THR A 356 18.64 0.25 -13.65
N GLU A 357 18.99 0.33 -12.36
CA GLU A 357 18.22 1.13 -11.40
C GLU A 357 18.19 2.62 -11.76
N THR A 358 19.25 3.11 -12.42
CA THR A 358 19.32 4.47 -12.96
C THR A 358 18.29 4.70 -14.06
N GLN A 359 18.09 3.74 -14.97
CA GLN A 359 17.07 3.81 -16.03
C GLN A 359 15.64 3.79 -15.46
N LYS A 360 15.38 2.95 -14.44
CA LYS A 360 14.08 2.90 -13.75
C LYS A 360 13.78 4.19 -13.00
N SER A 361 14.77 4.76 -12.31
CA SER A 361 14.65 6.03 -11.60
C SER A 361 14.46 7.20 -12.57
N GLY A 362 15.26 7.24 -13.65
CA GLY A 362 15.23 8.28 -14.66
C GLY A 362 13.91 8.37 -15.40
N SER A 363 13.36 7.23 -15.84
CA SER A 363 12.05 7.19 -16.52
C SER A 363 10.92 7.71 -15.62
N ARG A 364 10.89 7.33 -14.34
CA ARG A 364 9.92 7.86 -13.36
C ARG A 364 10.08 9.37 -13.16
N LYS A 365 11.32 9.87 -13.06
CA LYS A 365 11.61 11.30 -12.93
C LYS A 365 11.08 12.09 -14.14
N VAL A 366 11.35 11.64 -15.36
CA VAL A 366 10.91 12.31 -16.60
C VAL A 366 9.38 12.32 -16.68
N ILE A 367 8.73 11.17 -16.48
CA ILE A 367 7.26 11.07 -16.52
C ILE A 367 6.63 11.96 -15.43
N GLY A 368 7.15 11.90 -14.21
CA GLY A 368 6.69 12.73 -13.09
C GLY A 368 6.83 14.22 -13.39
N HIS A 369 7.95 14.64 -13.98
CA HIS A 369 8.16 16.03 -14.37
C HIS A 369 7.19 16.47 -15.47
N LEU A 370 6.96 15.65 -16.49
CA LEU A 370 6.02 15.97 -17.57
C LEU A 370 4.58 16.12 -17.06
N ILE A 371 4.13 15.23 -16.17
CA ILE A 371 2.79 15.27 -15.58
C ILE A 371 2.59 16.53 -14.73
N ASN A 372 3.58 16.86 -13.90
CA ASN A 372 3.44 17.90 -12.89
C ASN A 372 3.72 19.29 -13.43
N ASN A 373 4.73 19.43 -14.30
CA ASN A 373 5.30 20.71 -14.70
C ASN A 373 5.01 21.08 -16.16
N GLU A 374 4.88 20.10 -17.07
CA GLU A 374 4.69 20.33 -18.52
C GLU A 374 3.33 19.80 -19.01
N LYS A 375 2.25 20.24 -18.35
CA LYS A 375 0.87 19.75 -18.58
C LYS A 375 0.39 19.84 -20.03
N GLU A 376 0.79 20.89 -20.75
CA GLU A 376 0.44 21.07 -22.17
C GLU A 376 1.05 19.97 -23.04
N TYR A 377 2.35 19.73 -22.89
CA TYR A 377 3.07 18.68 -23.62
C TYR A 377 2.57 17.29 -23.21
N TRP A 378 2.29 17.07 -21.93
CA TRP A 378 1.71 15.81 -21.46
C TRP A 378 0.34 15.55 -22.09
N GLY A 379 -0.50 16.57 -22.22
CA GLY A 379 -1.78 16.48 -22.92
C GLY A 379 -1.62 16.08 -24.38
N LYS A 380 -0.69 16.73 -25.11
CA LYS A 380 -0.38 16.40 -26.51
C LYS A 380 0.15 14.97 -26.67
N LEU A 381 1.07 14.56 -25.79
CA LEU A 381 1.64 13.21 -25.80
C LEU A 381 0.58 12.14 -25.51
N THR A 382 -0.28 12.38 -24.52
CA THR A 382 -1.38 11.45 -24.19
C THR A 382 -2.38 11.36 -25.34
N ALA A 383 -2.73 12.48 -25.97
CA ALA A 383 -3.64 12.48 -27.12
C ALA A 383 -3.06 11.75 -28.34
N LYS A 384 -1.74 11.85 -28.55
CA LYS A 384 -1.05 11.19 -29.66
C LYS A 384 -0.87 9.68 -29.45
N TYR A 385 -0.59 9.25 -28.22
CA TYR A 385 -0.12 7.88 -27.94
C TYR A 385 -1.05 7.04 -27.04
N ASP A 386 -2.01 7.63 -26.31
CA ASP A 386 -3.08 6.93 -25.56
C ASP A 386 -4.44 7.64 -25.72
N PRO A 387 -4.99 7.72 -26.96
CA PRO A 387 -6.22 8.46 -27.24
C PRO A 387 -7.45 7.89 -26.52
N GLU A 388 -7.46 6.59 -26.20
CA GLU A 388 -8.55 5.90 -25.50
C GLU A 388 -8.38 5.87 -23.95
N ARG A 389 -7.30 6.46 -23.40
CA ARG A 389 -6.94 6.39 -21.96
C ARG A 389 -6.87 4.96 -21.41
N LYS A 390 -6.53 3.99 -22.25
CA LYS A 390 -6.56 2.56 -21.91
C LYS A 390 -5.57 2.22 -20.80
N TYR A 391 -4.43 2.91 -20.75
CA TYR A 391 -3.36 2.65 -19.79
C TYR A 391 -3.57 3.39 -18.47
N VAL A 392 -4.07 4.63 -18.51
CA VAL A 392 -4.46 5.40 -17.31
C VAL A 392 -5.57 4.69 -16.53
N THR A 393 -6.53 4.08 -17.25
CA THR A 393 -7.67 3.39 -16.64
C THR A 393 -7.24 2.07 -15.99
N LYS A 394 -6.39 1.27 -16.65
CA LYS A 394 -5.85 0.02 -16.09
C LYS A 394 -5.00 0.25 -14.83
N MET A 395 -4.15 1.29 -14.81
CA MET A 395 -3.31 1.59 -13.65
C MET A 395 -4.13 2.04 -12.43
N LYS A 396 -5.20 2.81 -12.65
CA LYS A 396 -6.13 3.21 -11.57
C LYS A 396 -6.90 2.02 -10.99
N VAL A 397 -7.34 1.09 -11.83
CA VAL A 397 -8.03 -0.15 -11.38
C VAL A 397 -7.09 -1.02 -10.54
N LEU A 398 -5.83 -1.18 -10.95
CA LEU A 398 -4.82 -1.93 -10.20
C LEU A 398 -4.53 -1.31 -8.83
N VAL A 399 -4.38 0.02 -8.77
CA VAL A 399 -4.16 0.75 -7.49
C VAL A 399 -5.38 0.61 -6.57
N CYS A 400 -6.61 0.70 -7.10
CA CYS A 400 -7.82 0.46 -6.32
C CYS A 400 -7.90 -0.98 -5.79
N PHE A 401 -7.49 -1.98 -6.58
CA PHE A 401 -7.44 -3.38 -6.16
C PHE A 401 -6.41 -3.60 -5.04
N LEU A 402 -5.22 -3.01 -5.17
CA LEU A 402 -4.18 -3.08 -4.13
C LEU A 402 -4.61 -2.37 -2.84
N LEU A 403 -5.26 -1.20 -2.94
CA LEU A 403 -5.84 -0.52 -1.77
C LEU A 403 -6.95 -1.33 -1.11
N ALA A 404 -7.80 -2.01 -1.90
CA ALA A 404 -8.82 -2.91 -1.37
C ALA A 404 -8.19 -4.11 -0.65
N LEU A 405 -7.12 -4.70 -1.19
CA LEU A 405 -6.36 -5.76 -0.52
C LEU A 405 -5.70 -5.29 0.78
N VAL A 406 -5.17 -4.06 0.82
CA VAL A 406 -4.63 -3.45 2.05
C VAL A 406 -5.75 -3.27 3.08
N ILE A 407 -6.93 -2.80 2.69
CA ILE A 407 -8.09 -2.66 3.60
C ILE A 407 -8.55 -4.03 4.13
N ILE A 408 -8.60 -5.07 3.27
CA ILE A 408 -8.92 -6.45 3.68
C ILE A 408 -7.86 -7.01 4.65
N ALA A 409 -6.58 -6.71 4.42
CA ALA A 409 -5.50 -7.07 5.34
C ALA A 409 -5.63 -6.36 6.69
N GLN A 410 -5.99 -5.07 6.71
CA GLN A 410 -6.24 -4.31 7.94
C GLN A 410 -7.49 -4.81 8.70
N ALA A 411 -8.50 -5.33 8.01
CA ALA A 411 -9.69 -5.92 8.63
C ALA A 411 -9.39 -7.23 9.39
N ARG A 412 -8.31 -7.97 9.05
CA ARG A 412 -7.86 -9.14 9.84
C ARG A 412 -7.25 -8.77 11.20
N SER A 413 -6.84 -7.52 11.40
CA SER A 413 -6.15 -7.04 12.61
C SER A 413 -7.05 -6.91 13.86
N ASN A 414 -8.38 -7.01 13.72
CA ASN A 414 -9.32 -6.76 14.81
C ASN A 414 -9.69 -7.99 15.66
N ARG A 415 -9.10 -9.18 15.44
CA ARG A 415 -9.32 -10.33 16.33
C ARG A 415 -8.34 -10.27 17.49
N LYS A 416 -8.84 -10.04 18.70
CA LYS A 416 -8.05 -10.13 19.94
C LYS A 416 -8.03 -11.57 20.46
N TYR A 417 -6.99 -11.95 21.21
CA TYR A 417 -6.96 -13.20 21.95
C TYR A 417 -8.08 -13.24 23.00
N THR A 418 -8.46 -14.44 23.44
CA THR A 418 -9.52 -14.60 24.44
C THR A 418 -9.22 -13.82 25.71
N SER A 419 -10.20 -13.09 26.23
CA SER A 419 -10.09 -12.35 27.50
C SER A 419 -10.48 -13.19 28.73
N ARG A 420 -10.79 -14.48 28.54
CA ARG A 420 -11.24 -15.39 29.61
C ARG A 420 -10.30 -15.43 30.81
N TYR A 421 -9.01 -15.19 30.57
CA TYR A 421 -7.95 -15.31 31.57
C TYR A 421 -7.28 -13.96 31.91
N ASP A 422 -7.88 -12.83 31.53
CA ASP A 422 -7.31 -11.51 31.82
C ASP A 422 -7.34 -11.20 33.33
N ASN A 423 -8.21 -11.84 34.10
CA ASN A 423 -8.36 -11.67 35.54
C ASN A 423 -7.46 -12.60 36.40
N ILE A 424 -6.41 -13.18 35.82
CA ILE A 424 -5.43 -13.96 36.63
C ILE A 424 -4.74 -13.02 37.60
N ASP A 425 -4.64 -13.44 38.87
CA ASP A 425 -3.84 -12.76 39.87
C ASP A 425 -2.34 -12.99 39.62
N LEU A 426 -1.74 -12.11 38.83
CA LEU A 426 -0.32 -12.15 38.52
C LEU A 426 0.56 -11.88 39.75
N ASP A 427 0.05 -11.19 40.76
CA ASP A 427 0.79 -10.89 41.97
C ASP A 427 1.00 -12.17 42.81
N ASP A 428 -0.03 -13.00 42.95
CA ASP A 428 0.10 -14.32 43.60
C ASP A 428 1.02 -15.24 42.80
N VAL A 429 0.91 -15.26 41.47
CA VAL A 429 1.78 -16.08 40.60
C VAL A 429 3.25 -15.68 40.73
N LEU A 430 3.56 -14.37 40.73
CA LEU A 430 4.94 -13.87 40.83
C LEU A 430 5.49 -13.94 42.26
N ALA A 431 4.65 -13.85 43.29
CA ALA A 431 5.06 -14.03 44.68
C ALA A 431 5.31 -15.51 45.02
N ASN A 432 4.57 -16.42 44.39
CA ASN A 432 4.68 -17.85 44.65
C ASN A 432 5.60 -18.56 43.64
N ARG A 433 6.87 -18.71 44.01
CA ARG A 433 7.88 -19.36 43.18
C ARG A 433 7.48 -20.76 42.70
N ARG A 434 6.74 -21.53 43.50
CA ARG A 434 6.28 -22.87 43.10
C ARG A 434 5.27 -22.79 41.96
N LEU A 435 4.37 -21.83 42.02
CA LEU A 435 3.35 -21.60 41.00
C LEU A 435 4.00 -21.07 39.71
N LEU A 436 4.87 -20.05 39.81
CA LEU A 436 5.65 -19.52 38.69
C LEU A 436 6.45 -20.61 37.96
N VAL A 437 7.19 -21.45 38.70
CA VAL A 437 7.98 -22.54 38.12
C VAL A 437 7.08 -23.58 37.43
N SER A 438 5.84 -23.77 37.88
CA SER A 438 4.88 -24.64 37.17
C SER A 438 4.53 -24.10 35.79
N TYR A 439 4.27 -22.79 35.68
CA TYR A 439 4.02 -22.12 34.40
C TYR A 439 5.26 -22.16 33.49
N ILE A 440 6.45 -21.89 34.02
CA ILE A 440 7.69 -21.94 33.24
C ILE A 440 7.96 -23.37 32.74
N LYS A 441 7.75 -24.40 33.57
CA LYS A 441 7.90 -25.80 33.16
C LYS A 441 6.91 -26.17 32.05
N CYS A 442 5.67 -25.68 32.12
CA CYS A 442 4.71 -25.85 31.02
C CYS A 442 5.23 -25.24 29.70
N LEU A 443 5.73 -24.00 29.75
CA LEU A 443 6.31 -23.32 28.58
C LEU A 443 7.55 -24.05 28.05
N LEU A 444 8.36 -24.64 28.91
CA LEU A 444 9.56 -25.40 28.53
C LEU A 444 9.30 -26.86 28.14
N ASP A 445 8.04 -27.33 28.11
CA ASP A 445 7.72 -28.76 27.88
C ASP A 445 8.25 -29.72 28.97
N LEU A 446 8.50 -29.21 30.17
CA LEU A 446 9.06 -29.97 31.31
C LEU A 446 8.01 -30.35 32.36
N GLY A 447 6.73 -30.05 32.12
CA GLY A 447 5.67 -30.30 33.09
C GLY A 447 4.26 -30.09 32.53
N LYS A 448 3.26 -30.41 33.36
CA LYS A 448 1.84 -30.24 33.01
C LYS A 448 1.48 -28.75 32.93
N CYS A 449 0.65 -28.41 31.96
CA CYS A 449 0.11 -27.06 31.80
C CYS A 449 -1.28 -26.92 32.43
N SER A 450 -1.51 -25.82 33.15
CA SER A 450 -2.87 -25.37 33.51
C SER A 450 -3.60 -24.86 32.26
N SER A 451 -4.91 -24.59 32.38
CA SER A 451 -5.73 -23.99 31.31
C SER A 451 -5.11 -22.70 30.76
N GLU A 452 -4.68 -21.83 31.67
CA GLU A 452 -4.08 -20.53 31.35
C GLU A 452 -2.69 -20.70 30.73
N GLY A 453 -1.91 -21.64 31.26
CA GLY A 453 -0.57 -21.94 30.75
C GLY A 453 -0.60 -22.49 29.33
N LYS A 454 -1.63 -23.28 28.98
CA LYS A 454 -1.83 -23.76 27.60
C LYS A 454 -2.15 -22.63 26.65
N GLU A 455 -3.06 -21.73 27.04
CA GLU A 455 -3.43 -20.55 26.25
C GLU A 455 -2.21 -19.64 26.00
N LEU A 456 -1.43 -19.38 27.04
CA LEU A 456 -0.20 -18.58 26.89
C LEU A 456 0.78 -19.28 25.94
N LYS A 457 0.96 -20.59 26.09
CA LYS A 457 1.90 -21.38 25.30
C LYS A 457 1.52 -21.47 23.83
N SER A 458 0.23 -21.54 23.49
CA SER A 458 -0.24 -21.60 22.11
C SER A 458 -0.05 -20.27 21.37
N HIS A 459 -0.07 -19.14 22.08
CA HIS A 459 -0.02 -17.80 21.47
C HIS A 459 1.33 -17.08 21.58
N ILE A 460 2.28 -17.58 22.39
CA ILE A 460 3.54 -16.88 22.68
C ILE A 460 4.40 -16.61 21.42
N ASN A 461 4.45 -17.54 20.46
CA ASN A 461 5.22 -17.35 19.23
C ASN A 461 4.59 -16.26 18.34
N ASP A 462 3.29 -16.37 18.10
CA ASP A 462 2.55 -15.41 17.28
C ASP A 462 2.62 -14.00 17.90
N ALA A 463 2.48 -13.90 19.23
CA ALA A 463 2.57 -12.63 19.96
C ALA A 463 3.98 -12.01 19.91
N LEU A 464 5.05 -12.83 19.88
CA LEU A 464 6.42 -12.33 19.70
C LEU A 464 6.65 -11.83 18.27
N GLU A 465 6.16 -12.56 17.26
CA GLU A 465 6.27 -12.17 15.86
C GLU A 465 5.50 -10.88 15.53
N ASP A 466 4.28 -10.73 16.06
CA ASP A 466 3.38 -9.62 15.74
C ASP A 466 3.43 -8.44 16.73
N ASN A 467 4.35 -8.46 17.70
CA ASN A 467 4.41 -7.51 18.82
C ASN A 467 3.10 -7.42 19.63
N CYS A 468 2.45 -8.56 19.85
CA CYS A 468 1.22 -8.68 20.62
C CYS A 468 0.08 -7.86 20.00
N ALA A 469 -0.02 -7.82 18.67
CA ALA A 469 -1.04 -7.05 17.95
C ALA A 469 -2.45 -7.48 18.38
N GLN A 470 -2.62 -8.78 18.59
CA GLN A 470 -3.88 -9.43 18.99
C GLN A 470 -4.08 -9.47 20.51
N CYS A 471 -3.14 -9.00 21.33
CA CYS A 471 -3.29 -9.01 22.79
C CYS A 471 -4.23 -7.92 23.31
N THR A 472 -4.90 -8.20 24.43
CA THR A 472 -5.61 -7.19 25.24
C THR A 472 -4.60 -6.30 25.98
N ASP A 473 -5.05 -5.13 26.46
CA ASP A 473 -4.17 -4.23 27.21
C ASP A 473 -3.74 -4.84 28.55
N VAL A 474 -4.61 -5.64 29.17
CA VAL A 474 -4.31 -6.39 30.39
C VAL A 474 -3.21 -7.41 30.12
N GLN A 475 -3.33 -8.21 29.05
CA GLN A 475 -2.31 -9.18 28.63
C GLN A 475 -0.95 -8.51 28.33
N LYS A 476 -0.94 -7.38 27.63
CA LYS A 476 0.29 -6.61 27.35
C LYS A 476 0.96 -6.12 28.63
N SER A 477 0.18 -5.58 29.57
CA SER A 477 0.70 -5.09 30.84
C SER A 477 1.22 -6.24 31.72
N GLY A 478 0.49 -7.36 31.78
CA GLY A 478 0.89 -8.56 32.51
C GLY A 478 2.16 -9.18 31.97
N PHE A 479 2.28 -9.29 30.64
CA PHE A 479 3.47 -9.82 29.98
C PHE A 479 4.73 -9.04 30.33
N ARG A 480 4.66 -7.69 30.31
CA ARG A 480 5.79 -6.83 30.71
C ARG A 480 6.21 -7.07 32.16
N ARG A 481 5.26 -7.21 33.08
CA ARG A 481 5.53 -7.49 34.51
C ARG A 481 6.23 -8.84 34.68
N VAL A 482 5.73 -9.88 34.02
CA VAL A 482 6.29 -11.24 34.08
C VAL A 482 7.71 -11.27 33.51
N ILE A 483 7.94 -10.68 32.33
CA ILE A 483 9.29 -10.59 31.75
C ILE A 483 10.25 -9.86 32.68
N GLY A 484 9.84 -8.71 33.23
CA GLY A 484 10.66 -7.94 34.17
C GLY A 484 11.06 -8.78 35.39
N HIS A 485 10.12 -9.55 35.95
CA HIS A 485 10.40 -10.45 37.06
C HIS A 485 11.37 -11.59 36.66
N LEU A 486 11.17 -12.21 35.50
CA LEU A 486 12.03 -13.29 35.01
C LEU A 486 13.49 -12.83 34.77
N ILE A 487 13.67 -11.66 34.17
CA ILE A 487 15.01 -11.08 33.90
C ILE A 487 15.74 -10.77 35.21
N ASN A 488 15.03 -10.18 36.18
CA ASN A 488 15.65 -9.68 37.41
C ASN A 488 15.86 -10.78 38.46
N HIS A 489 14.91 -11.71 38.58
CA HIS A 489 14.88 -12.68 39.69
C HIS A 489 15.08 -14.14 39.25
N GLU A 490 14.80 -14.52 38.00
CA GLU A 490 14.84 -15.92 37.52
C GLU A 490 15.69 -16.07 36.24
N LYS A 491 16.93 -15.57 36.27
CA LYS A 491 17.86 -15.52 35.12
C LYS A 491 18.07 -16.86 34.42
N ASP A 492 18.17 -17.95 35.17
CA ASP A 492 18.37 -19.29 34.62
C ASP A 492 17.17 -19.75 33.78
N TYR A 493 15.96 -19.41 34.22
CA TYR A 493 14.74 -19.73 33.49
C TYR A 493 14.54 -18.77 32.31
N TRP A 494 14.88 -17.50 32.46
CA TRP A 494 14.89 -16.54 31.36
C TRP A 494 15.78 -16.99 30.20
N GLY A 495 16.99 -17.48 30.50
CA GLY A 495 17.90 -18.00 29.48
C GLY A 495 17.31 -19.20 28.73
N LYS A 496 16.66 -20.12 29.44
CA LYS A 496 16.00 -21.29 28.83
C LYS A 496 14.80 -20.92 27.96
N LEU A 497 13.98 -19.97 28.42
CA LEU A 497 12.83 -19.47 27.66
C LEU A 497 13.27 -18.74 26.39
N THR A 498 14.29 -17.89 26.50
CA THR A 498 14.88 -17.19 25.36
C THR A 498 15.44 -18.18 24.33
N ALA A 499 16.20 -19.18 24.77
CA ALA A 499 16.75 -20.19 23.87
C ALA A 499 15.66 -20.97 23.11
N LYS A 500 14.47 -21.13 23.71
CA LYS A 500 13.35 -21.85 23.10
C LYS A 500 12.52 -20.99 22.15
N TYR A 501 12.17 -19.78 22.56
CA TYR A 501 11.18 -18.93 21.87
C TYR A 501 11.81 -17.81 21.04
N ASP A 502 13.08 -17.47 21.27
CA ASP A 502 13.82 -16.45 20.53
C ASP A 502 15.32 -16.81 20.42
N PRO A 503 15.66 -17.91 19.73
CA PRO A 503 17.04 -18.40 19.63
C PRO A 503 17.98 -17.40 18.92
N GLU A 504 17.45 -16.58 18.01
CA GLU A 504 18.20 -15.53 17.29
C GLU A 504 18.27 -14.21 18.06
N ARG A 505 17.65 -14.13 19.25
CA ARG A 505 17.54 -12.91 20.08
C ARG A 505 16.95 -11.70 19.34
N LYS A 506 16.05 -11.94 18.40
CA LYS A 506 15.40 -10.93 17.57
C LYS A 506 14.44 -10.05 18.38
N TYR A 507 13.76 -10.62 19.38
CA TYR A 507 12.70 -9.96 20.15
C TYR A 507 13.18 -9.56 21.56
N VAL A 508 14.02 -10.38 22.18
CA VAL A 508 14.55 -10.19 23.55
C VAL A 508 15.36 -8.91 23.68
N LEU A 509 16.12 -8.51 22.65
CA LEU A 509 16.90 -7.27 22.65
C LEU A 509 16.03 -6.00 22.79
N LYS A 510 14.77 -6.04 22.32
CA LYS A 510 13.81 -4.94 22.47
C LYS A 510 13.33 -4.85 23.91
N TYR A 511 12.88 -5.96 24.49
CA TYR A 511 12.39 -5.98 25.87
C TYR A 511 13.48 -5.72 26.92
N GLU A 512 14.71 -6.23 26.71
CA GLU A 512 15.87 -5.92 27.56
C GLU A 512 16.29 -4.45 27.49
N ARG A 513 15.95 -3.73 26.40
CA ARG A 513 16.18 -2.28 26.26
C ARG A 513 15.07 -1.49 26.96
N ASP A 514 13.82 -1.79 26.63
CA ASP A 514 12.64 -1.13 27.20
C ASP A 514 12.61 -1.22 28.74
N LEU A 515 13.12 -2.32 29.33
CA LEU A 515 13.19 -2.50 30.79
C LEU A 515 14.43 -1.89 31.45
N ARG A 516 15.52 -1.65 30.70
CA ARG A 516 16.68 -0.88 31.18
C ARG A 516 16.35 0.60 31.31
N GLU A 517 15.46 1.12 30.46
CA GLU A 517 14.95 2.50 30.56
C GLU A 517 13.97 2.70 31.73
N ILE A 518 13.39 1.62 32.27
CA ILE A 518 12.47 1.67 33.43
C ILE A 518 13.22 1.51 34.77
N SER A 519 14.46 1.00 34.73
CA SER A 519 15.29 0.76 35.92
C SER A 519 16.45 1.76 36.09
N ALA A 520 16.57 2.73 35.18
CA ALA A 520 17.43 3.92 35.28
C ALA A 520 16.57 5.13 35.64
#